data_AF-A0A934KA72-F1
#
_entry.id   AF-A0A934KA72-F1
#
_cell.length_a   1.000
_cell.length_b   1.000
_cell.length_c   1.000
_cell.angle_alpha   90.00
_cell.angle_beta   90.00
_cell.angle_gamma   90.00
#
_symmetry.space_group_name_H-M   'P 1'
#
loop_
_entity.id
_entity.type
_entity.pdbx_description
1 polymer ?
#
loop_
_entity_poly.entity_id
_entity_poly.type
_entity_poly.pdbx_seq_one_letter_code
_entity_poly.pdbx_strand_id
1 'polypeptide(L)' 'MRPEEVGPDVVQMLARVAGITVPEEDIQALVGALQNHLRGMEVLDGLPLDESDPIVAFDPRWT' A
#
# COMPACT_ATOMS: atom_id res chain seq x y z
N MET A 1 -6.44 6.34 -2.73
CA MET A 1 -6.72 5.51 -3.93
C MET A 1 -7.72 4.47 -3.50
N ARG A 2 -8.83 4.31 -4.20
CA ARG A 2 -9.81 3.29 -3.83
C ARG A 2 -9.36 1.91 -4.33
N PRO A 3 -9.63 0.82 -3.60
CA PRO A 3 -9.21 -0.52 -4.01
C PRO A 3 -9.62 -0.87 -5.45
N GLU A 4 -10.85 -0.57 -5.84
CA GLU A 4 -11.36 -0.86 -7.19
C GLU A 4 -10.64 -0.12 -8.33
N GLU A 5 -9.86 0.92 -8.02
CA GLU A 5 -9.07 1.68 -9.00
C GLU A 5 -7.72 1.00 -9.30
N VAL A 6 -7.33 -0.03 -8.56
CA VAL A 6 -6.09 -0.77 -8.79
C VAL A 6 -6.29 -1.77 -9.92
N GLY A 7 -5.70 -1.45 -11.08
CA GLY A 7 -5.57 -2.34 -12.23
C GLY A 7 -4.13 -2.83 -12.47
N PRO A 8 -3.93 -3.68 -13.49
CA PRO A 8 -2.61 -4.18 -13.89
C PRO A 8 -1.60 -3.06 -14.21
N ASP A 9 -2.07 -1.97 -14.79
CA ASP A 9 -1.30 -0.78 -15.14
C ASP A 9 -0.72 -0.09 -13.89
N VAL A 10 -1.50 -0.01 -12.81
CA VAL A 10 -1.06 0.52 -11.51
C VAL A 10 0.04 -0.35 -10.92
N VAL A 11 -0.14 -1.68 -10.93
CA VAL A 11 0.88 -2.62 -10.42
C VAL A 11 2.17 -2.51 -11.23
N GLN A 12 2.09 -2.46 -12.57
CA GLN A 12 3.27 -2.28 -13.42
C GLN A 12 3.95 -0.91 -13.21
N MET A 13 3.18 0.14 -13.00
CA MET A 13 3.70 1.46 -12.66
C MET A 13 4.47 1.41 -11.33
N LEU A 14 3.89 0.83 -10.28
CA LEU A 14 4.52 0.70 -8.97
C LEU A 14 5.78 -0.16 -9.02
N ALA A 15 5.75 -1.28 -9.76
CA ALA A 15 6.92 -2.13 -9.98
C ALA A 15 8.08 -1.35 -10.62
N ARG A 16 7.79 -0.53 -11.65
CA ARG A 16 8.80 0.34 -12.29
C ARG A 16 9.37 1.38 -11.32
N VAL A 17 8.53 2.03 -10.53
CA VAL A 17 8.98 3.02 -9.52
C VAL A 17 9.87 2.36 -8.47
N ALA A 18 9.52 1.15 -8.05
CA ALA A 18 10.29 0.36 -7.09
C ALA A 18 11.56 -0.27 -7.68
N GLY A 19 11.74 -0.23 -9.01
CA GLY A 19 12.85 -0.90 -9.69
C GLY A 19 12.76 -2.44 -9.65
N ILE A 20 11.56 -2.99 -9.52
CA ILE A 20 11.30 -4.44 -9.43
C ILE A 20 10.75 -4.94 -10.76
N THR A 21 11.28 -6.07 -11.23
CA THR A 21 10.70 -6.80 -12.37
C THR A 21 9.63 -7.76 -11.86
N VAL A 22 8.42 -7.68 -12.43
CA VAL A 22 7.29 -8.54 -12.09
C VAL A 22 6.97 -9.43 -13.30
N PRO A 23 6.97 -10.77 -13.16
CA PRO A 23 6.50 -11.67 -14.20
C PRO A 23 5.05 -11.40 -14.58
N GLU A 24 4.69 -11.56 -15.85
CA GLU A 24 3.35 -11.22 -16.34
C GLU A 24 2.27 -12.08 -15.66
N GLU A 25 2.59 -13.34 -15.38
CA GLU A 25 1.75 -14.31 -14.69
C GLU A 25 1.37 -13.88 -13.26
N ASP A 26 2.19 -13.07 -12.61
CA ASP A 26 2.00 -12.66 -11.22
C ASP A 26 1.16 -11.37 -11.08
N ILE A 27 0.96 -10.64 -12.17
CA ILE A 27 0.35 -9.30 -12.12
C ILE A 27 -1.06 -9.34 -11.53
N GLN A 28 -1.89 -10.32 -11.92
CA GLN A 28 -3.27 -10.41 -11.41
C GLN A 28 -3.32 -10.75 -9.91
N ALA A 29 -2.41 -11.60 -9.44
CA ALA A 29 -2.31 -11.92 -8.03
C ALA A 29 -1.91 -10.68 -7.22
N LEU A 30 -0.98 -9.88 -7.74
CA LEU A 30 -0.53 -8.64 -7.12
C LEU A 30 -1.60 -7.54 -7.13
N VAL A 31 -2.43 -7.45 -8.17
CA VAL A 31 -3.62 -6.57 -8.18
C VAL A 31 -4.51 -6.93 -6.99
N GLY A 32 -4.88 -8.21 -6.85
CA GLY A 32 -5.73 -8.67 -5.74
C GLY A 32 -5.10 -8.41 -4.37
N ALA A 33 -3.79 -8.66 -4.22
CA ALA A 33 -3.06 -8.40 -3.00
C ALA A 33 -3.06 -6.92 -2.61
N LEU A 34 -2.79 -6.02 -3.57
CA LEU A 34 -2.79 -4.58 -3.33
C LEU A 34 -4.18 -4.05 -3.02
N GLN A 35 -5.22 -4.52 -3.72
CA GLN A 35 -6.60 -4.18 -3.40
C GLN A 35 -6.99 -4.60 -1.98
N ASN A 36 -6.59 -5.81 -1.57
CA ASN A 36 -6.83 -6.29 -0.21
C ASN A 36 -6.08 -5.46 0.83
N HIS A 37 -4.82 -5.08 0.54
CA HIS A 37 -4.04 -4.21 1.42
C HIS A 37 -4.70 -2.84 1.61
N LEU A 38 -5.14 -2.20 0.52
CA LEU A 38 -5.83 -0.91 0.57
C LEU A 38 -7.13 -0.98 1.38
N ARG A 39 -7.94 -2.03 1.21
CA ARG A 39 -9.13 -2.26 2.05
C ARG A 39 -8.78 -2.37 3.53
N GLY A 40 -7.66 -3.02 3.85
CA GLY A 40 -7.16 -3.08 5.22
C GLY A 40 -6.78 -1.70 5.79
N MET A 41 -6.28 -0.80 4.94
CA MET A 41 -5.93 0.56 5.33
C MET A 41 -7.14 1.48 5.54
N GLU A 42 -8.29 1.19 4.93
CA GLU A 42 -9.53 1.97 5.16
C GLU A 42 -9.94 1.98 6.65
N VAL A 43 -9.58 0.94 7.41
CA VAL A 43 -9.77 0.90 8.87
C VAL A 43 -8.94 1.97 9.58
N LEU A 44 -7.74 2.25 9.08
CA LEU A 44 -6.82 3.25 9.64
C LEU A 44 -7.26 4.67 9.29
N ASP A 45 -7.83 4.89 8.10
CA ASP A 45 -8.35 6.21 7.67
C ASP A 45 -9.49 6.71 8.56
N GLY A 46 -10.20 5.81 9.26
CA GLY A 46 -11.25 6.15 10.21
C GLY A 46 -10.75 6.59 11.60
N LEU A 47 -9.44 6.58 11.85
CA LEU A 47 -8.88 6.96 13.14
C LEU A 47 -8.82 8.50 13.28
N PRO A 48 -9.26 9.07 14.41
CA PRO A 48 -9.15 10.51 14.65
C PRO A 48 -7.69 10.87 14.97
N LEU A 49 -6.92 11.28 13.96
CA LEU A 49 -5.50 11.60 14.06
C LEU A 49 -5.21 13.10 13.99
N ASP A 50 -6.26 13.92 14.04
CA ASP A 50 -6.26 15.37 13.78
C ASP A 50 -5.27 16.14 14.68
N GLU A 51 -5.01 15.64 15.88
CA GLU A 51 -4.10 16.21 16.89
C GLU A 51 -2.84 15.35 17.14
N SER A 52 -2.57 14.36 16.28
CA SER A 52 -1.45 13.43 16.46
C SER A 52 -0.27 13.80 15.57
N ASP A 53 0.90 14.04 16.17
CA ASP A 53 2.15 14.19 15.42
C ASP A 53 2.64 12.83 14.88
N PRO A 54 3.02 12.73 13.60
CA PRO A 54 3.59 11.50 13.05
C PRO A 54 4.95 11.22 13.69
N ILE A 55 5.16 9.98 14.14
CA ILE A 55 6.46 9.51 14.59
C ILE A 55 7.36 9.32 13.36
N VAL A 56 8.28 10.26 13.15
CA VAL A 56 9.20 10.27 12.01
C VAL A 56 10.58 9.62 12.30
N ALA A 57 10.83 9.22 13.55
CA ALA A 57 12.06 8.56 13.98
C ALA A 57 11.74 7.31 14.81
N PHE A 58 12.56 6.27 14.65
CA PHE A 58 12.42 5.03 15.41
C PHE A 58 12.66 5.32 16.91
N ASP A 59 11.66 5.06 17.76
CA ASP A 59 11.81 5.21 19.20
C ASP A 59 12.58 3.99 19.76
N PRO A 60 13.81 4.16 20.27
CA PRO A 60 14.62 3.06 20.78
C PRO A 60 14.02 2.37 22.03
N ARG A 61 12.91 2.87 22.59
CA ARG A 61 12.19 2.25 23.71
C ARG A 61 11.22 1.14 23.28
N TRP A 62 11.02 0.91 21.98
CA TRP A 62 10.09 -0.11 21.46
C TRP A 62 10.76 -1.46 21.12
N THR A 63 11.92 -1.74 21.73
CA THR A 63 12.63 -3.04 21.68
C THR A 63 12.44 -3.84 22.96
#